data_AF-A0A7G8VE03-F1
#
_entry.id   AF-A0A7G8VE03-F1
#
_cell.length_a   1.000
_cell.length_b   1.000
_cell.length_c   1.000
_cell.angle_alpha   90.00
_cell.angle_beta   90.00
_cell.angle_gamma   90.00
#
_symmetry.space_group_name_H-M   'P 1'
#
loop_
_entity.id
_entity.type
_entity.pdbx_description
1 polymer ?
#
loop_
_entity_poly.entity_id
_entity_poly.type
_entity_poly.pdbx_seq_one_letter_code
_entity_poly.pdbx_strand_id
1 'polypeptide(L)'
;MGSANHVAAQALSALKVGGEFTASSPTANDTVRTPALLLVLPALLATTGCNTVATGEFMNSVNTVTTPGKFKRVLEGRYRKADQAKMVDCVNDAMASPVETTLLLQSRQTRRADGYRVDLVVGASQYLVAYVQDDGRFQLDKSDYAGVVKFYREEAGAKACLDQFREG
;
A
#
# COMPACT_ATOMS: atom_id res chain seq x y z
N MET A 1 -23.61 0.03 -42.01
CA MET A 1 -24.03 1.43 -42.24
C MET A 1 -23.54 2.28 -41.08
N GLY A 2 -22.65 3.26 -41.36
CA GLY A 2 -22.11 4.34 -40.48
C GLY A 2 -21.16 3.88 -39.37
N SER A 3 -19.83 4.10 -39.33
CA SER A 3 -18.85 5.08 -39.86
C SER A 3 -18.91 6.50 -39.28
N ALA A 4 -17.95 6.82 -38.39
CA ALA A 4 -17.14 8.08 -38.28
C ALA A 4 -16.27 7.97 -36.99
N ASN A 5 -14.94 7.86 -37.00
CA ASN A 5 -13.82 8.74 -37.42
C ASN A 5 -13.64 10.07 -36.62
N HIS A 6 -12.39 10.27 -36.15
CA HIS A 6 -11.64 11.48 -35.70
C HIS A 6 -11.03 11.26 -34.30
N VAL A 7 -9.72 11.16 -34.04
CA VAL A 7 -8.46 11.79 -34.50
C VAL A 7 -8.38 13.31 -34.30
N ALA A 8 -7.69 13.72 -33.23
CA ALA A 8 -6.83 14.92 -33.07
C ALA A 8 -6.16 14.79 -31.67
N ALA A 9 -4.85 14.72 -31.44
CA ALA A 9 -3.66 15.48 -31.87
C ALA A 9 -3.43 16.83 -31.14
N GLN A 10 -2.25 16.91 -30.48
CA GLN A 10 -1.48 18.10 -30.04
C GLN A 10 -1.95 18.81 -28.74
N ALA A 11 -1.09 19.32 -27.84
CA ALA A 11 0.18 20.01 -28.07
C ALA A 11 1.20 19.95 -26.90
N LEU A 12 2.47 20.19 -27.26
CA LEU A 12 3.66 20.43 -26.43
C LEU A 12 3.60 21.75 -25.64
N SER A 13 4.35 21.83 -24.52
CA SER A 13 5.39 22.85 -24.20
C SER A 13 5.90 22.63 -22.77
N ALA A 14 7.15 22.22 -22.55
CA ALA A 14 8.34 23.08 -22.38
C ALA A 14 8.29 23.96 -21.11
N LEU A 15 8.96 23.52 -20.03
CA LEU A 15 9.57 24.43 -19.06
C LEU A 15 11.02 24.00 -18.82
N LYS A 16 11.93 24.81 -19.37
CA LYS A 16 13.38 24.79 -19.19
C LYS A 16 13.73 26.05 -18.42
N VAL A 17 14.19 25.90 -17.18
CA VAL A 17 14.84 26.95 -16.37
C VAL A 17 15.92 26.19 -15.59
N GLY A 18 17.23 26.33 -15.79
CA GLY A 18 17.97 27.50 -16.25
C GLY A 18 18.34 28.36 -15.04
N GLY A 19 19.23 27.86 -14.17
CA GLY A 19 19.72 28.57 -12.99
C GLY A 19 21.22 28.34 -12.84
N GLU A 20 21.97 29.40 -13.07
CA GLU A 20 23.42 29.50 -13.18
C GLU A 20 24.17 29.15 -11.88
N PHE A 21 25.20 28.31 -11.99
CA PHE A 21 26.25 28.16 -10.99
C PHE A 21 27.31 29.24 -11.26
N THR A 22 27.37 30.27 -10.42
CA THR A 22 28.51 31.19 -10.38
C THR A 22 29.46 30.75 -9.27
N ALA A 23 30.67 30.35 -9.70
CA ALA A 23 31.80 30.09 -8.83
C ALA A 23 32.41 31.42 -8.38
N SER A 24 32.61 31.59 -7.07
CA SER A 24 33.43 32.65 -6.50
C SER A 24 34.60 32.02 -5.73
N SER A 25 35.81 32.28 -6.22
CA SER A 25 37.07 31.92 -5.55
C SER A 25 37.34 32.83 -4.35
N PRO A 26 37.90 32.33 -3.23
CA PRO A 26 38.40 33.18 -2.16
C PRO A 26 39.90 33.46 -2.32
N THR A 27 40.27 34.74 -2.27
CA THR A 27 41.65 35.21 -2.09
C THR A 27 41.90 35.65 -0.64
N ALA A 28 42.97 35.07 -0.08
CA ALA A 28 43.97 35.65 0.81
C ALA A 28 43.61 36.28 2.17
N ASN A 29 44.27 35.70 3.19
CA ASN A 29 44.89 36.30 4.38
C ASN A 29 44.09 37.32 5.21
N ASP A 30 43.82 36.95 6.47
CA ASP A 30 44.58 37.60 7.55
C ASP A 30 44.61 36.78 8.84
N THR A 31 45.76 36.87 9.50
CA THR A 31 46.16 36.14 10.70
C THR A 31 45.87 37.00 11.92
N VAL A 32 45.01 36.56 12.84
CA VAL A 32 44.97 37.11 14.22
C VAL A 32 44.86 35.97 15.24
N ARG A 33 45.74 36.07 16.23
CA ARG A 33 46.09 35.13 17.30
C ARG A 33 45.17 35.25 18.53
N THR A 34 44.74 34.09 19.06
CA THR A 34 44.49 33.72 20.51
C THR A 34 43.41 34.47 21.33
N PRO A 35 42.93 33.93 22.49
CA PRO A 35 43.24 32.66 23.17
C PRO A 35 42.01 31.77 23.53
N ALA A 36 42.32 30.56 24.00
CA ALA A 36 41.40 29.55 24.51
C ALA A 36 40.58 30.00 25.74
N LEU A 37 39.28 29.68 25.77
CA LEU A 37 38.50 29.57 27.00
C LEU A 37 37.43 28.46 26.89
N LEU A 38 37.57 27.49 27.80
CA LEU A 38 36.64 26.53 28.38
C LEU A 38 35.17 26.40 27.88
N LEU A 39 34.82 25.13 27.62
CA LEU A 39 33.64 24.37 28.11
C LEU A 39 32.23 24.99 28.01
N VAL A 40 31.40 24.47 27.09
CA VAL A 40 29.97 24.24 27.35
C VAL A 40 29.50 22.97 26.62
N LEU A 41 28.89 22.06 27.38
CA LEU A 41 28.18 20.85 26.96
C LEU A 41 27.18 21.12 25.81
N PRO A 42 27.06 20.25 24.79
CA PRO A 42 25.84 20.22 23.99
C PRO A 42 24.76 19.51 24.81
N ALA A 43 23.90 20.32 25.44
CA ALA A 43 22.66 19.88 26.05
C ALA A 43 21.71 19.33 24.97
N LEU A 44 21.30 18.08 25.18
CA LEU A 44 20.04 17.44 24.80
C LEU A 44 19.25 18.12 23.66
N LEU A 45 19.34 17.54 22.46
CA LEU A 45 18.25 17.60 21.49
C LEU A 45 17.04 16.82 22.04
N ALA A 46 16.15 17.51 22.75
CA ALA A 46 14.80 17.04 23.01
C ALA A 46 13.88 17.43 21.84
N THR A 47 14.04 16.74 20.70
CA THR A 47 13.02 16.72 19.62
C THR A 47 12.18 15.47 19.77
N THR A 48 11.50 15.30 20.92
CA THR A 48 10.47 14.27 21.10
C THR A 48 9.14 14.82 20.60
N GLY A 49 8.93 14.80 19.30
CA GLY A 49 7.65 15.19 18.75
C GLY A 49 7.63 15.38 17.24
N CYS A 50 7.96 14.32 16.48
CA CYS A 50 7.48 14.05 15.10
C CYS A 50 8.28 12.92 14.39
N ASN A 51 8.64 11.82 15.07
CA ASN A 51 9.44 10.75 14.44
C ASN A 51 8.69 9.43 14.19
N THR A 52 7.38 9.35 14.41
CA THR A 52 6.61 8.12 14.10
C THR A 52 6.15 8.02 12.65
N VAL A 53 6.56 8.93 11.75
CA VAL A 53 6.18 8.91 10.32
C VAL A 53 7.35 8.54 9.39
N ALA A 54 8.56 8.33 9.92
CA ALA A 54 9.78 8.21 9.09
C ALA A 54 10.63 6.95 9.33
N THR A 55 10.04 5.81 9.71
CA THR A 55 10.67 4.52 9.48
C THR A 55 10.02 3.88 8.26
N GLY A 56 10.82 3.58 7.23
CA GLY A 56 10.41 3.00 5.94
C GLY A 56 9.78 1.61 5.99
N GLU A 57 9.17 1.22 7.11
CA GLU A 57 8.39 -0.01 7.28
C GLU A 57 7.18 -0.06 6.34
N PHE A 58 6.62 1.08 5.95
CA PHE A 58 5.51 1.14 5.00
C PHE A 58 5.94 0.83 3.55
N MET A 59 7.23 1.02 3.23
CA MET A 59 7.82 0.79 1.90
C MET A 59 8.48 -0.59 1.77
N ASN A 60 8.82 -1.23 2.88
CA ASN A 60 9.20 -2.65 2.87
C ASN A 60 7.94 -3.48 2.61
N SER A 61 7.95 -4.34 1.58
CA SER A 61 6.78 -5.16 1.24
C SER A 61 6.37 -6.06 2.41
N VAL A 62 5.42 -5.58 3.20
CA VAL A 62 4.70 -6.34 4.23
C VAL A 62 3.61 -7.13 3.51
N ASN A 63 3.89 -8.42 3.31
CA ASN A 63 2.97 -9.37 2.72
C ASN A 63 2.89 -10.60 3.63
N THR A 64 1.90 -11.46 3.40
CA THR A 64 1.69 -12.64 4.24
C THR A 64 2.84 -13.66 4.18
N VAL A 65 3.79 -13.53 3.24
CA VAL A 65 4.98 -14.39 3.12
C VAL A 65 6.14 -13.83 3.94
N THR A 66 6.41 -12.53 3.84
CA THR A 66 7.54 -11.88 4.52
C THR A 66 7.24 -11.57 5.99
N THR A 67 5.98 -11.29 6.31
CA THR A 67 5.56 -10.88 7.66
C THR A 67 4.22 -11.50 8.07
N PRO A 68 4.13 -12.84 8.17
CA PRO A 68 2.87 -13.53 8.49
C PRO A 68 2.29 -13.11 9.85
N GLY A 69 3.14 -12.84 10.85
CA GLY A 69 2.70 -12.44 12.20
C GLY A 69 2.03 -11.07 12.27
N LYS A 70 2.05 -10.30 11.17
CA LYS A 70 1.38 -9.00 11.03
C LYS A 70 -0.05 -9.14 10.53
N PHE A 71 -0.45 -10.32 10.09
CA PHE A 71 -1.79 -10.58 9.59
C PHE A 71 -2.62 -11.33 10.62
N LYS A 72 -3.81 -10.82 10.91
CA LYS A 72 -4.79 -11.43 11.80
C LYS A 72 -5.97 -11.90 10.98
N ARG A 73 -6.40 -13.12 11.24
CA ARG A 73 -7.63 -13.66 10.65
C ARG A 73 -8.84 -12.89 11.18
N VAL A 74 -9.66 -12.39 10.26
CA VAL A 74 -10.88 -11.63 10.58
C VAL A 74 -12.15 -12.32 10.11
N LEU A 75 -12.04 -13.22 9.13
CA LEU A 75 -13.15 -14.05 8.66
C LEU A 75 -12.63 -15.43 8.28
N GLU A 76 -13.41 -16.47 8.58
CA GLU A 76 -13.13 -17.86 8.22
C GLU A 76 -14.44 -18.57 7.94
N GLY A 77 -14.43 -19.54 7.03
CA GLY A 77 -15.54 -20.45 6.85
C GLY A 77 -15.34 -21.43 5.72
N ARG A 78 -16.44 -22.08 5.34
CA ARG A 78 -16.48 -23.03 4.23
C ARG A 78 -17.54 -22.63 3.21
N TYR A 79 -17.23 -22.82 1.94
CA TYR A 79 -18.10 -22.55 0.80
C TYR A 79 -18.20 -23.78 -0.10
N ARG A 80 -19.28 -23.89 -0.85
CA ARG A 80 -19.51 -25.03 -1.76
C ARG A 80 -18.44 -25.03 -2.84
N LYS A 81 -17.62 -26.08 -2.88
CA LYS A 81 -16.53 -26.23 -3.86
C LYS A 81 -16.99 -26.06 -5.31
N ALA A 82 -18.21 -26.52 -5.63
CA ALA A 82 -18.81 -26.37 -6.95
C ALA A 82 -19.03 -24.90 -7.38
N ASP A 83 -19.13 -23.97 -6.42
CA ASP A 83 -19.30 -22.53 -6.65
C ASP A 83 -17.96 -21.78 -6.59
N GLN A 84 -16.81 -22.46 -6.65
CA GLN A 84 -15.50 -21.82 -6.47
C GLN A 84 -15.26 -20.64 -7.40
N ALA A 85 -15.51 -20.78 -8.71
CA ALA A 85 -15.31 -19.68 -9.65
C ALA A 85 -16.14 -18.44 -9.23
N LYS A 86 -17.40 -18.63 -8.88
CA LYS A 86 -18.31 -17.56 -8.43
C LYS A 86 -17.86 -16.95 -7.09
N MET A 87 -17.35 -17.77 -6.17
CA MET A 87 -16.82 -17.30 -4.89
C MET A 87 -15.61 -16.39 -5.10
N VAL A 88 -14.70 -16.78 -6.01
CA VAL A 88 -13.50 -16.00 -6.34
C VAL A 88 -13.88 -14.68 -6.98
N ASP A 89 -14.78 -14.69 -7.97
CA ASP A 89 -15.25 -13.48 -8.65
C ASP A 89 -15.93 -12.53 -7.66
N CYS A 90 -16.82 -13.05 -6.80
CA CYS A 90 -17.50 -12.26 -5.78
C CYS A 90 -16.51 -11.59 -4.81
N VAL A 91 -15.51 -12.35 -4.32
CA VAL A 91 -14.49 -11.82 -3.40
C VAL A 91 -13.61 -10.78 -4.10
N ASN A 92 -13.23 -11.04 -5.36
CA ASN A 92 -12.46 -10.08 -6.14
C ASN A 92 -13.21 -8.76 -6.33
N ASP A 93 -14.50 -8.81 -6.66
CA ASP A 93 -15.35 -7.63 -6.81
C ASP A 93 -15.57 -6.89 -5.47
N ALA A 94 -15.77 -7.65 -4.39
CA ALA A 94 -15.90 -7.10 -3.04
C ALA A 94 -14.63 -6.33 -2.60
N MET A 95 -13.45 -6.79 -3.02
CA MET A 95 -12.17 -6.15 -2.70
C MET A 95 -11.76 -5.07 -3.71
N ALA A 96 -12.22 -5.16 -4.97
CA ALA A 96 -11.97 -4.17 -6.02
C ALA A 96 -12.86 -2.92 -5.91
N SER A 97 -13.68 -2.84 -4.86
CA SER A 97 -14.73 -1.84 -4.73
C SER A 97 -14.15 -0.41 -4.76
N PRO A 98 -14.72 0.51 -5.56
CA PRO A 98 -14.26 1.89 -5.62
C PRO A 98 -14.67 2.58 -4.31
N VAL A 99 -13.71 2.86 -3.44
CA VAL A 99 -13.91 3.75 -2.28
C VAL A 99 -13.16 5.04 -2.53
N GLU A 100 -13.82 6.14 -2.23
CA GLU A 100 -13.46 7.56 -2.43
C GLU A 100 -12.18 8.05 -1.71
N THR A 101 -11.43 7.16 -1.06
CA THR A 101 -10.17 7.52 -0.41
C THR A 101 -9.04 7.57 -1.42
N THR A 102 -8.36 8.71 -1.48
CA THR A 102 -7.33 9.18 -2.43
C THR A 102 -6.07 8.31 -2.53
N LEU A 103 -6.03 7.15 -1.88
CA LEU A 103 -5.00 6.13 -2.04
C LEU A 103 -5.49 5.12 -3.06
N LEU A 104 -4.78 4.97 -4.18
CA LEU A 104 -5.06 3.98 -5.23
C LEU A 104 -4.92 2.55 -4.65
N LEU A 105 -5.96 2.11 -3.95
CA LEU A 105 -6.17 0.72 -3.55
C LEU A 105 -6.38 -0.09 -4.82
N GLN A 106 -5.58 -1.14 -5.00
CA GLN A 106 -5.69 -2.07 -6.12
C GLN A 106 -6.04 -3.45 -5.57
N SER A 107 -6.97 -4.14 -6.22
CA SER A 107 -7.19 -5.57 -5.99
C SER A 107 -6.32 -6.37 -6.96
N ARG A 108 -5.65 -7.40 -6.45
CA ARG A 108 -4.85 -8.36 -7.23
C ARG A 108 -5.32 -9.77 -6.95
N GLN A 109 -5.69 -10.50 -8.00
CA GLN A 109 -5.95 -11.94 -7.94
C GLN A 109 -4.76 -12.75 -8.46
N THR A 110 -4.40 -13.82 -7.77
CA THR A 110 -3.35 -14.76 -8.19
C THR A 110 -3.81 -16.20 -7.97
N ARG A 111 -3.69 -17.06 -8.99
CA ARG A 111 -3.90 -18.52 -8.85
C ARG A 111 -2.67 -19.16 -8.19
N ARG A 112 -2.90 -20.05 -7.22
CA ARG A 112 -1.90 -20.83 -6.47
C ARG A 112 -2.21 -22.33 -6.59
N ALA A 113 -1.34 -23.18 -6.07
CA ALA A 113 -1.50 -24.64 -6.09
C ALA A 113 -2.68 -25.13 -5.23
N ASP A 114 -3.08 -24.33 -4.24
CA ASP A 114 -4.12 -24.63 -3.25
C ASP A 114 -5.41 -23.79 -3.44
N GLY A 115 -5.48 -22.99 -4.50
CA GLY A 115 -6.66 -22.20 -4.82
C GLY A 115 -6.35 -20.82 -5.39
N TYR A 116 -7.20 -19.85 -5.06
CA TYR A 116 -7.03 -18.45 -5.43
C TYR A 116 -6.70 -17.60 -4.21
N ARG A 117 -5.89 -16.57 -4.47
CA ARG A 117 -5.55 -15.55 -3.51
C ARG A 117 -5.94 -14.18 -4.07
N VAL A 118 -6.74 -13.43 -3.34
CA VAL A 118 -7.15 -12.07 -3.68
C VAL A 118 -6.56 -11.11 -2.63
N ASP A 119 -5.74 -10.18 -3.08
CA ASP A 119 -5.03 -9.23 -2.22
C ASP A 119 -5.55 -7.81 -2.47
N LEU A 120 -5.86 -7.06 -1.40
CA LEU A 120 -6.05 -5.62 -1.45
C LEU A 120 -4.73 -4.94 -1.08
N VAL A 121 -4.19 -4.19 -2.04
CA VAL A 121 -2.85 -3.58 -1.95
C VAL A 121 -2.91 -2.06 -2.12
N VAL A 122 -2.08 -1.35 -1.37
CA VAL A 122 -1.73 0.07 -1.63
C VAL A 122 -0.23 0.13 -1.89
N GLY A 123 0.15 0.57 -3.09
CA GLY A 123 1.54 0.48 -3.53
C GLY A 123 2.04 -0.98 -3.52
N ALA A 124 3.04 -1.28 -2.69
CA ALA A 124 3.66 -2.61 -2.59
C ALA A 124 3.22 -3.44 -1.35
N SER A 125 2.30 -2.90 -0.55
CA SER A 125 1.93 -3.45 0.76
C SER A 125 0.53 -4.04 0.75
N GLN A 126 0.38 -5.22 1.34
CA GLN A 126 -0.90 -5.93 1.43
C GLN A 126 -1.60 -5.59 2.74
N TYR A 127 -2.88 -5.26 2.67
CA TYR A 127 -3.67 -4.92 3.85
C TYR A 127 -4.76 -5.94 4.15
N LEU A 128 -5.37 -6.49 3.10
CA LEU A 128 -6.39 -7.51 3.21
C LEU A 128 -6.06 -8.63 2.23
N VAL A 129 -6.10 -9.87 2.69
CA VAL A 129 -5.77 -11.05 1.88
C VAL A 129 -6.85 -12.09 2.07
N ALA A 130 -7.56 -12.40 0.99
CA ALA A 130 -8.53 -13.48 0.95
C ALA A 130 -7.91 -14.73 0.30
N TYR A 131 -8.08 -15.87 0.96
CA TYR A 131 -7.73 -17.19 0.45
C TYR A 131 -9.02 -17.95 0.13
N VAL A 132 -9.19 -18.32 -1.14
CA VAL A 132 -10.32 -19.10 -1.65
C VAL A 132 -9.80 -20.43 -2.15
N GLN A 133 -9.83 -21.44 -1.28
CA GLN A 133 -9.10 -22.69 -1.46
C GLN A 133 -9.92 -23.74 -2.21
N ASP A 134 -9.28 -24.52 -3.08
CA ASP A 134 -9.96 -25.55 -3.92
C ASP A 134 -10.74 -26.59 -3.08
N ASP A 135 -10.39 -26.74 -1.80
CA ASP A 135 -11.06 -27.64 -0.85
C ASP A 135 -12.30 -27.05 -0.16
N GLY A 136 -12.74 -25.85 -0.57
CA GLY A 136 -13.91 -25.16 -0.05
C GLY A 136 -13.62 -24.31 1.19
N ARG A 137 -12.37 -24.18 1.64
CA ARG A 137 -12.04 -23.29 2.76
C ARG A 137 -11.90 -21.85 2.29
N PHE A 138 -12.42 -20.95 3.10
CA PHE A 138 -12.28 -19.51 2.93
C PHE A 138 -11.64 -18.88 4.16
N GLN A 139 -10.73 -17.95 3.93
CA GLN A 139 -10.07 -17.18 4.99
C GLN A 139 -9.85 -15.75 4.52
N LEU A 140 -10.11 -14.77 5.39
CA LEU A 140 -9.75 -13.38 5.21
C LEU A 140 -8.80 -12.95 6.32
N ASP A 141 -7.63 -12.48 5.94
CA ASP A 141 -6.62 -11.96 6.85
C ASP A 141 -6.46 -10.46 6.66
N LYS A 142 -6.36 -9.73 7.77
CA LYS A 142 -6.13 -8.29 7.81
C LYS A 142 -4.81 -7.97 8.47
N SER A 143 -4.03 -7.11 7.84
CA SER A 143 -2.78 -6.57 8.36
C SER A 143 -3.03 -5.70 9.61
N ASP A 144 -2.16 -5.79 10.61
CA ASP A 144 -2.16 -4.91 11.79
C ASP A 144 -1.77 -3.46 11.45
N TYR A 145 -1.11 -3.24 10.30
CA TYR A 145 -0.88 -1.91 9.70
C TYR A 145 -2.17 -1.26 9.18
N ALA A 146 -3.30 -1.97 9.15
CA ALA A 146 -4.63 -1.42 8.84
C ALA A 146 -5.15 -0.42 9.90
N GLY A 147 -4.43 -0.18 11.01
CA GLY A 147 -4.84 0.81 12.01
C GLY A 147 -5.11 2.22 11.43
N VAL A 148 -4.53 2.54 10.27
CA VAL A 148 -4.71 3.81 9.55
C VAL A 148 -5.86 3.76 8.52
N VAL A 149 -6.19 2.58 7.97
CA VAL A 149 -7.18 2.41 6.88
C VAL A 149 -8.22 1.37 7.28
N LYS A 150 -9.48 1.79 7.35
CA LYS A 150 -10.58 0.90 7.75
C LYS A 150 -11.15 0.17 6.53
N PHE A 151 -11.11 -1.16 6.55
CA PHE A 151 -11.58 -2.04 5.46
C PHE A 151 -12.96 -2.65 5.72
N TYR A 152 -13.85 -1.92 6.41
CA TYR A 152 -15.14 -2.47 6.83
C TYR A 152 -16.03 -2.89 5.66
N ARG A 153 -15.96 -2.18 4.54
CA ARG A 153 -16.76 -2.48 3.35
C ARG A 153 -16.28 -3.77 2.68
N GLU A 154 -14.98 -3.93 2.56
CA GLU A 154 -14.34 -5.10 1.95
C GLU A 154 -14.51 -6.33 2.84
N GLU A 155 -14.36 -6.18 4.17
CA GLU A 155 -14.67 -7.23 5.14
C GLU A 155 -16.15 -7.65 5.07
N ALA A 156 -17.08 -6.70 5.02
CA ALA A 156 -18.51 -6.98 4.91
C ALA A 156 -18.87 -7.62 3.55
N GLY A 157 -18.27 -7.16 2.45
CA GLY A 157 -18.47 -7.73 1.12
C GLY A 157 -17.94 -9.17 1.02
N ALA A 158 -16.75 -9.42 1.54
CA ALA A 158 -16.19 -10.77 1.62
C ALA A 158 -17.07 -11.71 2.49
N LYS A 159 -17.62 -11.19 3.60
CA LYS A 159 -18.59 -11.93 4.42
C LYS A 159 -19.87 -12.26 3.65
N ALA A 160 -20.41 -11.30 2.90
CA ALA A 160 -21.60 -11.51 2.08
C ALA A 160 -21.38 -12.60 1.02
N CYS A 161 -20.21 -12.61 0.36
CA CYS A 161 -19.82 -13.67 -0.56
C CYS A 161 -19.79 -15.04 0.14
N LEU A 162 -19.14 -15.12 1.30
CA LEU A 162 -19.08 -16.37 2.06
C LEU A 162 -20.48 -16.87 2.47
N ASP A 163 -21.35 -15.98 2.94
CA ASP A 163 -22.71 -16.33 3.34
C ASP A 163 -23.53 -16.83 2.14
N GLN A 164 -23.38 -16.22 0.96
CA GLN A 164 -24.08 -16.60 -0.27
C GLN A 164 -23.68 -18.00 -0.77
N PHE A 165 -22.38 -18.34 -0.67
CA PHE A 165 -21.84 -19.60 -1.18
C PHE A 165 -21.59 -20.66 -0.10
N ARG A 166 -22.05 -20.43 1.13
CA ARG A 166 -21.76 -21.28 2.31
C ARG A 166 -22.11 -22.75 2.07
N GLU A 167 -21.28 -23.66 2.58
CA GLU A 167 -21.69 -25.08 2.69
C GLU A 167 -22.90 -25.16 3.63
N GLY A 168 -23.96 -25.83 3.16
CA GLY A 168 -25.22 -26.02 3.89
C GLY A 168 -25.14 -27.20 4.85
#